data_AF-A0AAF0HC83-F1
#
_entry.id   AF-A0AAF0HC83-F1
#
_cell.length_a   1.000
_cell.length_b   1.000
_cell.length_c   1.000
_cell.angle_alpha   90.00
_cell.angle_beta   90.00
_cell.angle_gamma   90.00
#
_symmetry.space_group_name_H-M   'P 1'
#
loop_
_entity.id
_entity.type
_entity.pdbx_description
1 polymer ?
#
loop_
_entity_poly.entity_id
_entity_poly.type
_entity_poly.pdbx_seq_one_letter_code
_entity_poly.pdbx_strand_id
1 'polypeptide(L)'
;MVRQTGRKAHSPLTKHDADGYGLHREEANERRGAGWWVSLRRRGHKIIRLFKDSIYGSDDEAYHQARAFRDAIIAAIPPATNHEQAVLLRKNNQSGISGVRRVETRDGDVWQATLMTNEGQKRENFSVAKFGEEAAKSMAIAQRRKWLKALPVTHLAYAHHAAEVAQEHFADDLIPVSGVMPETHLTDDEIKTHIKTIYDEFDRTRPARLRVRVKSYHAARLSVFVSDAGKPAKRRLVKINTRSMHKTEMLAEAKLKVEATITEFYDADVARWFMSRHGDALLEGECFDVRQGFNVLVFLPNQLPRH
;
A
#
# COMPACT_ATOMS: atom_id res chain seq x y z
N MET A 1 11.33 -20.24 -45.81
CA MET A 1 10.04 -19.70 -45.33
C MET A 1 9.78 -20.22 -43.91
N VAL A 2 10.14 -19.41 -42.91
CA VAL A 2 9.96 -19.76 -41.48
C VAL A 2 8.56 -19.31 -41.07
N ARG A 3 7.69 -20.26 -40.73
CA ARG A 3 6.38 -19.98 -40.12
C ARG A 3 6.58 -19.73 -38.63
N GLN A 4 6.49 -18.47 -38.22
CA GLN A 4 6.33 -18.08 -36.82
C GLN A 4 4.98 -18.60 -36.31
N THR A 5 5.00 -19.60 -35.43
CA THR A 5 3.84 -20.02 -34.64
C THR A 5 3.77 -19.15 -33.38
N GLY A 6 2.85 -18.18 -33.39
CA GLY A 6 2.61 -17.27 -32.28
C GLY A 6 2.16 -18.01 -31.01
N ARG A 7 2.91 -17.80 -29.93
CA ARG A 7 2.51 -18.13 -28.56
C ARG A 7 1.31 -17.25 -28.18
N LYS A 8 0.12 -17.83 -28.01
CA LYS A 8 -0.98 -17.14 -27.32
C LYS A 8 -0.79 -17.31 -25.82
N ALA A 9 -0.06 -16.38 -25.21
CA ALA A 9 -0.05 -16.19 -23.77
C ALA A 9 -1.26 -15.32 -23.38
N HIS A 10 -2.07 -15.86 -22.46
CA HIS A 10 -3.03 -15.16 -21.61
C HIS A 10 -4.19 -14.40 -22.28
N SER A 11 -5.37 -14.52 -21.69
CA SER A 11 -6.58 -13.83 -22.13
C SER A 11 -6.31 -12.31 -22.22
N PRO A 12 -6.55 -11.64 -23.37
CA PRO A 12 -6.13 -10.25 -23.64
C PRO A 12 -6.94 -9.18 -22.88
N LEU A 13 -7.57 -9.54 -21.77
CA LEU A 13 -8.50 -8.70 -21.00
C LEU A 13 -8.12 -8.65 -19.51
N THR A 14 -6.82 -8.69 -19.16
CA THR A 14 -6.39 -8.17 -17.86
C THR A 14 -6.55 -6.65 -17.89
N LYS A 15 -7.72 -6.16 -17.45
CA LYS A 15 -8.21 -4.77 -17.48
C LYS A 15 -7.40 -3.73 -16.68
N HIS A 16 -6.17 -4.03 -16.30
CA HIS A 16 -5.37 -3.14 -15.46
C HIS A 16 -4.01 -2.92 -16.10
N ASP A 17 -3.89 -1.76 -16.73
CA ASP A 17 -2.63 -1.13 -17.13
C ASP A 17 -1.80 -0.72 -15.91
N ALA A 18 -0.55 -0.31 -16.16
CA ALA A 18 0.37 0.12 -15.12
C ALA A 18 -0.18 1.29 -14.30
N ASP A 19 -1.07 2.10 -14.87
CA ASP A 19 -1.62 3.29 -14.22
C ASP A 19 -2.87 2.99 -13.37
N GLY A 20 -3.60 1.90 -13.65
CA GLY A 20 -4.84 1.53 -12.94
C GLY A 20 -4.73 0.32 -11.99
N TYR A 21 -3.71 -0.54 -12.10
CA TYR A 21 -3.63 -1.72 -11.23
C TYR A 21 -3.53 -1.35 -9.76
N GLY A 22 -4.52 -1.78 -8.97
CA GLY A 22 -4.54 -1.58 -7.52
C GLY A 22 -4.68 -0.13 -7.07
N LEU A 23 -4.95 0.82 -7.98
CA LEU A 23 -5.13 2.24 -7.71
C LEU A 23 -6.56 2.66 -8.05
N HIS A 24 -7.20 3.43 -7.17
CA HIS A 24 -8.47 4.08 -7.50
C HIS A 24 -8.63 5.41 -6.75
N ARG A 25 -9.28 6.36 -7.42
CA ARG A 25 -9.61 7.67 -6.88
C ARG A 25 -10.83 7.58 -5.95
N GLU A 26 -10.74 8.18 -4.77
CA GLU A 26 -11.86 8.53 -3.90
C GLU A 26 -12.13 10.03 -4.05
N GLU A 27 -13.31 10.37 -4.56
CA GLU A 27 -13.73 11.76 -4.70
C GLU A 27 -14.09 12.39 -3.36
N ALA A 28 -13.93 13.71 -3.27
CA ALA A 28 -14.36 14.47 -2.10
C ALA A 28 -15.88 14.38 -1.95
N ASN A 29 -16.34 14.28 -0.70
CA ASN A 29 -17.75 14.38 -0.34
C ASN A 29 -17.91 15.30 0.88
N GLU A 30 -19.15 15.52 1.29
CA GLU A 30 -19.50 16.41 2.42
C GLU A 30 -18.77 16.08 3.73
N ARG A 31 -18.34 14.83 3.92
CA ARG A 31 -17.74 14.33 5.17
C ARG A 31 -16.25 14.02 5.05
N ARG A 32 -15.71 13.87 3.84
CA ARG A 32 -14.36 13.37 3.59
C ARG A 32 -13.73 14.09 2.40
N GLY A 33 -12.47 14.47 2.55
CA GLY A 33 -11.66 14.93 1.42
C GLY A 33 -11.27 13.79 0.49
N ALA A 34 -10.89 14.15 -0.73
CA ALA A 34 -10.46 13.22 -1.78
C ALA A 34 -9.10 12.56 -1.48
N GLY A 35 -8.80 11.51 -2.23
CA GLY A 35 -7.51 10.82 -2.19
C GLY A 35 -7.44 9.60 -3.10
N TRP A 36 -6.29 8.92 -3.07
CA TRP A 36 -6.03 7.71 -3.83
C TRP A 36 -5.89 6.50 -2.94
N TRP A 37 -6.67 5.47 -3.23
CA TRP A 37 -6.55 4.18 -2.58
C TRP A 37 -5.57 3.29 -3.35
N VAL A 38 -4.64 2.72 -2.60
CA VAL A 38 -3.91 1.51 -2.99
C VAL A 38 -4.64 0.32 -2.38
N SER A 39 -5.09 -0.62 -3.20
CA SER A 39 -5.76 -1.85 -2.76
C SER A 39 -5.33 -3.02 -3.64
N LEU A 40 -4.48 -3.88 -3.10
CA LEU A 40 -3.99 -5.08 -3.78
C LEU A 40 -3.80 -6.23 -2.80
N ARG A 41 -3.62 -7.45 -3.33
CA ARG A 41 -3.38 -8.65 -2.54
C ARG A 41 -2.10 -9.33 -3.02
N ARG A 42 -1.19 -9.67 -2.10
CA ARG A 42 0.05 -10.40 -2.39
C ARG A 42 0.22 -11.52 -1.37
N ARG A 43 0.47 -12.75 -1.83
CA ARG A 43 0.72 -13.94 -0.98
C ARG A 43 -0.24 -14.03 0.23
N GLY A 44 -1.55 -13.87 -0.03
CA GLY A 44 -2.58 -13.92 1.02
C GLY A 44 -2.78 -12.64 1.85
N HIS A 45 -1.85 -11.69 1.79
CA HIS A 45 -1.89 -10.43 2.54
C HIS A 45 -2.65 -9.35 1.76
N LYS A 46 -3.64 -8.73 2.39
CA LYS A 46 -4.41 -7.61 1.82
C LYS A 46 -3.71 -6.30 2.19
N ILE A 47 -3.30 -5.54 1.19
CA ILE A 47 -2.56 -4.30 1.35
C ILE A 47 -3.50 -3.18 0.92
N ILE A 48 -3.92 -2.37 1.89
CA ILE A 48 -4.84 -1.25 1.67
C ILE A 48 -4.26 0.00 2.33
N ARG A 49 -4.19 1.09 1.57
CA ARG A 49 -3.76 2.39 2.10
C ARG A 49 -4.41 3.54 1.31
N LEU A 50 -4.86 4.58 2.01
CA LEU A 50 -5.39 5.80 1.41
C LEU A 50 -4.36 6.93 1.49
N PHE A 51 -4.11 7.57 0.35
CA PHE A 51 -3.26 8.74 0.18
C PHE A 51 -4.15 9.96 -0.04
N LYS A 52 -4.35 10.79 0.98
CA LYS A 52 -5.29 11.92 0.91
C LYS A 52 -4.64 13.14 0.27
N ASP A 53 -5.40 13.86 -0.57
CA ASP A 53 -4.98 15.14 -1.15
C ASP A 53 -4.60 16.15 -0.05
N SER A 54 -5.36 16.18 1.06
CA SER A 54 -5.04 17.02 2.23
C SER A 54 -3.71 16.70 2.93
N ILE A 55 -3.08 15.56 2.64
CA ILE A 55 -1.77 15.16 3.17
C ILE A 55 -0.64 15.43 2.17
N TYR A 56 -0.92 15.33 0.86
CA TYR A 56 0.10 15.42 -0.19
C TYR A 56 0.02 16.70 -1.04
N GLY A 57 -1.04 17.48 -0.92
CA GLY A 57 -1.20 18.82 -1.49
C GLY A 57 -2.20 18.88 -2.64
N SER A 58 -2.20 17.86 -3.50
CA SER A 58 -3.06 17.79 -4.69
C SER A 58 -3.46 16.35 -5.02
N ASP A 59 -4.35 16.23 -6.00
CA ASP A 59 -4.71 14.98 -6.65
C ASP A 59 -3.46 14.27 -7.23
N ASP A 60 -2.69 14.99 -8.05
CA ASP A 60 -1.51 14.47 -8.74
C ASP A 60 -0.43 13.98 -7.76
N GLU A 61 -0.12 14.78 -6.73
CA GLU A 61 0.87 14.39 -5.71
C GLU A 61 0.40 13.17 -4.91
N ALA A 62 -0.89 13.11 -4.57
CA ALA A 62 -1.45 11.94 -3.90
C ALA A 62 -1.42 10.69 -4.80
N TYR A 63 -1.67 10.84 -6.10
CA TYR A 63 -1.55 9.76 -7.08
C TYR A 63 -0.12 9.24 -7.19
N HIS A 64 0.86 10.14 -7.35
CA HIS A 64 2.28 9.78 -7.45
C HIS A 64 2.75 9.00 -6.22
N GLN A 65 2.34 9.42 -5.03
CA GLN A 65 2.68 8.74 -3.78
C GLN A 65 1.98 7.38 -3.65
N ALA A 66 0.72 7.28 -4.05
CA ALA A 66 -0.01 6.00 -4.08
C ALA A 66 0.61 5.01 -5.06
N ARG A 67 0.99 5.48 -6.25
CA ARG A 67 1.67 4.68 -7.27
C ARG A 67 3.04 4.21 -6.79
N ALA A 68 3.88 5.11 -6.28
CA ALA A 68 5.19 4.74 -5.76
C ALA A 68 5.08 3.71 -4.63
N PHE A 69 4.10 3.86 -3.73
CA PHE A 69 3.86 2.90 -2.66
C PHE A 69 3.45 1.52 -3.21
N ARG A 70 2.54 1.49 -4.19
CA ARG A 70 2.16 0.24 -4.86
C ARG A 70 3.38 -0.42 -5.50
N ASP A 71 4.18 0.34 -6.24
CA ASP A 71 5.32 -0.18 -6.99
C ASP A 71 6.38 -0.74 -6.02
N ALA A 72 6.65 -0.06 -4.90
CA ALA A 72 7.51 -0.56 -3.83
C ALA A 72 7.00 -1.90 -3.24
N ILE A 73 5.69 -2.02 -3.03
CA ILE A 73 5.07 -3.27 -2.54
C ILE A 73 5.22 -4.41 -3.55
N ILE A 74 5.02 -4.13 -4.84
CA ILE A 74 5.15 -5.14 -5.90
C ILE A 74 6.60 -5.58 -6.07
N ALA A 75 7.55 -4.65 -5.95
CA ALA A 75 8.98 -4.92 -6.04
C ALA A 75 9.56 -5.61 -4.80
N ALA A 76 8.92 -5.50 -3.64
CA ALA A 76 9.39 -6.14 -2.39
C ALA A 76 8.73 -7.51 -2.09
N ILE A 77 7.60 -7.82 -2.74
CA ILE A 77 6.83 -9.03 -2.46
C ILE A 77 6.44 -9.71 -3.78
N PRO A 78 7.12 -10.82 -4.16
CA PRO A 78 6.85 -11.50 -5.41
C PRO A 78 5.40 -12.02 -5.47
N PRO A 79 4.78 -12.03 -6.67
CA PRO A 79 3.55 -12.80 -6.90
C PRO A 79 3.73 -14.25 -6.44
N ALA A 80 2.62 -14.91 -6.06
CA ALA A 80 2.70 -16.35 -5.81
C ALA A 80 3.02 -17.08 -7.13
N THR A 81 3.78 -18.16 -7.08
CA THR A 81 4.03 -19.00 -8.26
C THR A 81 2.90 -20.00 -8.46
N ASN A 82 2.76 -20.50 -9.68
CA ASN A 82 1.83 -21.59 -9.99
C ASN A 82 2.18 -22.90 -9.25
N HIS A 83 3.46 -23.12 -8.96
CA HIS A 83 3.94 -24.23 -8.14
C HIS A 83 3.49 -24.10 -6.69
N GLU A 84 3.70 -22.95 -6.06
CA GLU A 84 3.22 -22.67 -4.70
C GLU A 84 1.70 -22.92 -4.58
N GLN A 85 0.92 -22.47 -5.55
CA GLN A 85 -0.53 -22.74 -5.59
C GLN A 85 -0.86 -24.22 -5.80
N ALA A 86 -0.09 -24.94 -6.62
CA ALA A 86 -0.32 -26.35 -6.88
C ALA A 86 -0.04 -27.22 -5.64
N VAL A 87 0.92 -26.85 -4.80
CA VAL A 87 1.27 -27.62 -3.59
C VAL A 87 0.46 -27.21 -2.35
N LEU A 88 -0.24 -26.08 -2.39
CA LEU A 88 -1.03 -25.57 -1.26
C LEU A 88 -2.07 -26.59 -0.79
N LEU A 89 -1.95 -27.04 0.46
CA LEU A 89 -2.86 -28.00 1.06
C LEU A 89 -4.20 -27.33 1.41
N ARG A 90 -5.30 -27.93 0.98
CA ARG A 90 -6.65 -27.43 1.29
C ARG A 90 -7.16 -28.05 2.59
N LYS A 91 -7.96 -27.30 3.35
CA LYS A 91 -8.53 -27.75 4.64
C LYS A 91 -9.31 -29.06 4.57
N ASN A 92 -9.89 -29.38 3.41
CA ASN A 92 -10.65 -30.60 3.16
C ASN A 92 -9.82 -31.75 2.57
N ASN A 93 -8.49 -31.61 2.51
CA ASN A 93 -7.62 -32.65 2.00
C ASN A 93 -7.32 -33.67 3.11
N GLN A 94 -7.71 -34.91 2.88
CA GLN A 94 -7.49 -36.03 3.83
C GLN A 94 -6.25 -36.86 3.49
N SER A 95 -5.59 -36.62 2.35
CA SER A 95 -4.44 -37.41 1.90
C SER A 95 -3.10 -36.87 2.41
N GLY A 96 -3.07 -35.62 2.86
CA GLY A 96 -1.85 -34.88 3.22
C GLY A 96 -1.10 -34.31 2.01
N ILE A 97 -1.57 -34.54 0.78
CA ILE A 97 -0.91 -34.07 -0.45
C ILE A 97 -1.94 -33.35 -1.34
N SER A 98 -1.66 -32.09 -1.68
CA SER A 98 -2.54 -31.29 -2.52
C SER A 98 -2.76 -31.94 -3.89
N GLY A 99 -4.01 -31.99 -4.33
CA GLY A 99 -4.42 -32.64 -5.58
C GLY A 99 -4.55 -34.16 -5.51
N VAL A 100 -4.24 -34.81 -4.38
CA VAL A 100 -4.46 -36.25 -4.17
C VAL A 100 -5.62 -36.45 -3.20
N ARG A 101 -6.60 -37.30 -3.55
CA ARG A 101 -7.73 -37.64 -2.67
C ARG A 101 -8.29 -39.02 -2.96
N ARG A 102 -8.92 -39.62 -1.95
CA ARG A 102 -9.77 -40.80 -2.09
C ARG A 102 -11.14 -40.34 -2.63
N VAL A 103 -11.68 -41.05 -3.60
CA VAL A 103 -12.99 -40.78 -4.20
C VAL A 103 -13.78 -42.07 -4.25
N GLU A 104 -14.96 -42.06 -3.65
CA GLU A 104 -15.92 -43.16 -3.71
C GLU A 104 -16.68 -43.04 -5.04
N THR A 105 -16.67 -44.11 -5.83
CA THR A 105 -17.39 -44.17 -7.12
C THR A 105 -18.30 -45.39 -7.16
N ARG A 106 -19.30 -45.37 -8.05
CA ARG A 106 -20.22 -46.52 -8.23
C ARG A 106 -19.50 -47.79 -8.65
N ASP A 107 -18.37 -47.65 -9.33
CA ASP A 107 -17.57 -48.75 -9.88
C ASP A 107 -16.43 -49.17 -8.93
N GLY A 108 -16.42 -48.64 -7.69
CA GLY A 108 -15.44 -48.93 -6.65
C GLY A 108 -14.57 -47.73 -6.28
N ASP A 109 -13.93 -47.81 -5.11
CA ASP A 109 -13.11 -46.74 -4.57
C ASP A 109 -11.84 -46.51 -5.40
N VAL A 110 -11.49 -45.24 -5.61
CA VAL A 110 -10.28 -44.86 -6.34
C VAL A 110 -9.46 -43.83 -5.58
N TRP A 111 -8.14 -43.91 -5.74
CA TRP A 111 -7.23 -42.81 -5.44
C TRP A 111 -7.06 -41.94 -6.68
N GLN A 112 -7.34 -40.65 -6.54
CA GLN A 112 -7.34 -39.69 -7.63
C GLN A 112 -6.21 -38.67 -7.47
N ALA A 113 -5.43 -38.47 -8.54
CA ALA A 113 -4.50 -37.36 -8.70
C ALA A 113 -5.10 -36.30 -9.62
N THR A 114 -4.94 -35.02 -9.26
CA THR A 114 -5.38 -33.88 -10.06
C THR A 114 -4.32 -32.79 -10.12
N LEU A 115 -4.22 -32.06 -11.23
CA LEU A 115 -3.43 -30.82 -11.36
C LEU A 115 -4.19 -29.81 -12.21
N MET A 116 -4.35 -28.59 -11.73
CA MET A 116 -4.77 -27.47 -12.58
C MET A 116 -3.55 -26.90 -13.30
N THR A 117 -3.65 -26.76 -14.61
CA THR A 117 -2.65 -26.11 -15.46
C THR A 117 -3.34 -25.05 -16.31
N ASN A 118 -2.57 -24.19 -16.99
CA ASN A 118 -3.11 -23.21 -17.93
C ASN A 118 -3.86 -23.88 -19.10
N GLU A 119 -3.55 -25.15 -19.40
CA GLU A 119 -4.19 -25.96 -20.44
C GLU A 119 -5.46 -26.69 -19.94
N GLY A 120 -5.77 -26.60 -18.65
CA GLY A 120 -6.93 -27.24 -18.03
C GLY A 120 -6.58 -28.17 -16.87
N GLN A 121 -7.57 -28.94 -16.43
CA GLN A 121 -7.45 -29.87 -15.30
C GLN A 121 -6.94 -31.24 -15.80
N LYS A 122 -5.74 -31.64 -15.37
CA LYS A 122 -5.27 -33.03 -15.47
C LYS A 122 -5.88 -33.85 -14.34
N ARG A 123 -6.35 -35.06 -14.64
CA ARG A 123 -6.96 -35.99 -13.69
C ARG A 123 -6.62 -37.42 -14.06
N GLU A 124 -6.27 -38.23 -13.05
CA GLU A 124 -5.99 -39.65 -13.23
C GLU A 124 -6.43 -40.42 -11.98
N ASN A 125 -7.04 -41.59 -12.19
CA ASN A 125 -7.64 -42.41 -11.13
C ASN A 125 -6.95 -43.78 -11.06
N PHE A 126 -6.70 -44.25 -9.85
CA PHE A 126 -6.09 -45.54 -9.55
C PHE A 126 -7.07 -46.36 -8.70
N SER A 127 -7.55 -47.48 -9.25
CA SER A 127 -8.57 -48.32 -8.60
C SER A 127 -8.02 -49.06 -7.38
N VAL A 128 -8.70 -48.93 -6.24
CA VAL A 128 -8.38 -49.67 -5.01
C VAL A 128 -8.63 -51.16 -5.19
N ALA A 129 -9.70 -51.55 -5.91
CA ALA A 129 -9.99 -52.96 -6.18
C ALA A 129 -8.89 -53.64 -7.01
N LYS A 130 -8.24 -52.91 -7.92
CA LYS A 130 -7.18 -53.45 -8.79
C LYS A 130 -5.80 -53.48 -8.13
N PHE A 131 -5.45 -52.45 -7.36
CA PHE A 131 -4.09 -52.25 -6.86
C PHE A 131 -3.95 -52.38 -5.34
N GLY A 132 -5.05 -52.41 -4.60
CA GLY A 132 -5.06 -52.28 -3.15
C GLY A 132 -4.95 -50.81 -2.71
N GLU A 133 -5.36 -50.53 -1.47
CA GLU A 133 -5.47 -49.17 -0.91
C GLU A 133 -4.12 -48.43 -0.94
N GLU A 134 -3.08 -49.05 -0.39
CA GLU A 134 -1.75 -48.43 -0.26
C GLU A 134 -1.07 -48.19 -1.62
N ALA A 135 -1.12 -49.18 -2.51
CA ALA A 135 -0.48 -49.06 -3.82
C ALA A 135 -1.21 -48.05 -4.72
N ALA A 136 -2.56 -48.03 -4.70
CA ALA A 136 -3.33 -47.02 -5.42
C ALA A 136 -3.02 -45.59 -4.93
N LYS A 137 -2.90 -45.40 -3.60
CA LYS A 137 -2.47 -44.12 -3.02
C LYS A 137 -1.07 -43.74 -3.48
N SER A 138 -0.11 -44.66 -3.42
CA SER A 138 1.27 -44.44 -3.84
C SER A 138 1.38 -44.05 -5.31
N MET A 139 0.62 -44.71 -6.20
CA MET A 139 0.54 -44.37 -7.63
C MET A 139 -0.02 -42.96 -7.87
N ALA A 140 -1.10 -42.58 -7.16
CA ALA A 140 -1.65 -41.24 -7.25
C ALA A 140 -0.63 -40.16 -6.82
N ILE A 141 0.13 -40.43 -5.76
CA ILE A 141 1.20 -39.54 -5.28
C ILE A 141 2.34 -39.45 -6.30
N ALA A 142 2.80 -40.58 -6.86
CA ALA A 142 3.86 -40.61 -7.86
C ALA A 142 3.46 -39.83 -9.12
N GLN A 143 2.22 -40.00 -9.58
CA GLN A 143 1.71 -39.25 -10.73
C GLN A 143 1.61 -37.75 -10.44
N ARG A 144 1.16 -37.38 -9.23
CA ARG A 144 1.13 -35.98 -8.79
C ARG A 144 2.53 -35.35 -8.83
N ARG A 145 3.55 -36.06 -8.33
CA ARG A 145 4.97 -35.62 -8.37
C ARG A 145 5.47 -35.44 -9.79
N LYS A 146 5.16 -36.39 -10.69
CA LYS A 146 5.53 -36.31 -12.11
C LYS A 146 4.96 -35.06 -12.78
N TRP A 147 3.69 -34.76 -12.52
CA TRP A 147 3.05 -33.56 -13.08
C TRP A 147 3.60 -32.26 -12.51
N LEU A 148 3.90 -32.19 -11.22
CA LEU A 148 4.54 -31.01 -10.62
C LEU A 148 5.94 -30.78 -11.21
N LYS A 149 6.76 -31.83 -11.34
CA LYS A 149 8.09 -31.71 -11.96
C LYS A 149 8.06 -31.20 -13.40
N ALA A 150 6.99 -31.53 -14.14
CA ALA A 150 6.79 -31.09 -15.52
C ALA A 150 6.05 -29.74 -15.65
N LEU A 151 5.59 -29.15 -14.55
CA LEU A 151 4.88 -27.87 -14.56
C LEU A 151 5.91 -26.74 -14.72
N PRO A 152 5.85 -25.90 -15.76
CA PRO A 152 6.74 -24.75 -15.87
C PRO A 152 6.47 -23.77 -14.72
N VAL A 153 7.52 -23.30 -14.04
CA VAL A 153 7.39 -22.33 -12.94
C VAL A 153 7.09 -20.95 -13.53
N THR A 154 5.98 -20.35 -13.11
CA THR A 154 5.57 -19.01 -13.56
C THR A 154 4.95 -18.23 -12.41
N HIS A 155 5.23 -16.93 -12.34
CA HIS A 155 4.53 -16.00 -11.46
C HIS A 155 3.05 -15.85 -11.85
N LEU A 156 2.16 -15.94 -10.86
CA LEU A 156 0.74 -15.64 -11.01
C LEU A 156 0.49 -14.17 -10.70
N ALA A 157 0.91 -13.30 -11.62
CA ALA A 157 0.60 -11.88 -11.57
C ALA A 157 -0.76 -11.60 -12.21
N TYR A 158 -1.59 -10.80 -11.53
CA TYR A 158 -2.94 -10.46 -12.00
C TYR A 158 -2.95 -9.37 -13.08
N ALA A 159 -1.90 -8.55 -13.17
CA ALA A 159 -1.76 -7.45 -14.12
C ALA A 159 -0.45 -7.58 -14.91
N HIS A 160 -0.42 -7.05 -16.13
CA HIS A 160 0.76 -7.11 -17.01
C HIS A 160 1.98 -6.46 -16.36
N HIS A 161 1.82 -5.24 -15.85
CA HIS A 161 2.88 -4.51 -15.15
C HIS A 161 3.43 -5.29 -13.94
N ALA A 162 2.53 -5.92 -13.17
CA ALA A 162 2.92 -6.77 -12.05
C ALA A 162 3.66 -8.05 -12.48
N ALA A 163 3.47 -8.52 -13.72
CA ALA A 163 4.19 -9.65 -14.29
C ALA A 163 5.58 -9.23 -14.75
N GLU A 164 5.71 -8.07 -15.39
CA GLU A 164 6.98 -7.49 -15.84
C GLU A 164 7.91 -7.23 -14.66
N VAL A 165 7.43 -6.50 -13.63
CA VAL A 165 8.22 -6.25 -12.41
C VAL A 165 8.64 -7.56 -11.75
N ALA A 166 7.77 -8.59 -11.79
CA ALA A 166 8.13 -9.88 -11.23
C ALA A 166 9.22 -10.62 -12.02
N GLN A 167 9.22 -10.46 -13.35
CA GLN A 167 10.26 -11.01 -14.20
C GLN A 167 11.58 -10.25 -14.04
N GLU A 168 11.54 -8.94 -13.82
CA GLU A 168 12.74 -8.11 -13.63
C GLU A 168 13.39 -8.34 -12.26
N HIS A 169 12.61 -8.34 -11.18
CA HIS A 169 13.13 -8.36 -9.82
C HIS A 169 13.24 -9.77 -9.20
N PHE A 170 12.52 -10.76 -9.74
CA PHE A 170 12.41 -12.11 -9.16
C PHE A 170 12.61 -13.24 -10.17
N ALA A 171 13.34 -13.00 -11.27
CA ALA A 171 13.66 -14.06 -12.24
C ALA A 171 14.35 -15.26 -11.56
N ASP A 172 15.21 -15.00 -10.58
CA ASP A 172 15.99 -16.01 -9.87
C ASP A 172 15.15 -16.84 -8.89
N ASP A 173 13.94 -16.39 -8.52
CA ASP A 173 13.02 -17.11 -7.64
C ASP A 173 12.25 -18.25 -8.35
N LEU A 174 12.44 -18.41 -9.66
CA LEU A 174 11.73 -19.40 -10.48
C LEU A 174 12.37 -20.81 -10.47
N ILE A 175 13.23 -21.12 -9.50
CA ILE A 175 13.90 -22.42 -9.38
C ILE A 175 12.84 -23.53 -9.13
N PRO A 176 12.79 -24.61 -9.93
CA PRO A 176 11.83 -25.69 -9.73
C PRO A 176 12.06 -26.42 -8.40
N VAL A 177 11.14 -26.27 -7.45
CA VAL A 177 11.16 -27.01 -6.18
C VAL A 177 10.96 -28.51 -6.46
N SER A 178 12.00 -29.30 -6.22
CA SER A 178 11.99 -30.76 -6.44
C SER A 178 11.23 -31.54 -5.35
N GLY A 179 10.77 -30.85 -4.29
CA GLY A 179 10.14 -31.43 -3.10
C GLY A 179 8.62 -31.30 -3.09
N VAL A 180 7.93 -32.30 -2.53
CA VAL A 180 6.45 -32.38 -2.39
C VAL A 180 5.92 -31.44 -1.31
N MET A 181 6.76 -30.59 -0.76
CA MET A 181 6.45 -29.69 0.34
C MET A 181 6.70 -28.26 -0.10
N PRO A 182 5.85 -27.31 0.32
CA PRO A 182 6.02 -25.90 -0.03
C PRO A 182 7.29 -25.36 0.63
N GLU A 183 8.36 -25.18 -0.13
CA GLU A 183 9.44 -24.27 0.25
C GLU A 183 8.94 -22.85 -0.08
N THR A 184 8.33 -22.19 0.91
CA THR A 184 7.95 -20.79 0.80
C THR A 184 9.21 -19.93 0.86
N HIS A 185 9.62 -19.34 -0.26
CA HIS A 185 10.82 -18.49 -0.32
C HIS A 185 10.73 -17.20 0.53
N LEU A 186 9.52 -16.80 0.97
CA LEU A 186 9.31 -15.78 2.00
C LEU A 186 8.26 -16.29 2.98
N THR A 187 8.60 -16.26 4.26
CA THR A 187 7.69 -16.56 5.37
C THR A 187 6.66 -15.45 5.55
N ASP A 188 5.53 -15.78 6.18
CA ASP A 188 4.48 -14.78 6.48
C ASP A 188 5.02 -13.60 7.32
N ASP A 189 6.00 -13.83 8.19
CA ASP A 189 6.55 -12.80 9.06
C ASP A 189 7.55 -11.88 8.33
N GLU A 190 8.31 -12.41 7.38
CA GLU A 190 9.14 -11.59 6.48
C GLU A 190 8.25 -10.72 5.58
N ILE A 191 7.15 -11.26 5.04
CA ILE A 191 6.20 -10.48 4.23
C ILE A 191 5.61 -9.34 5.06
N LYS A 192 5.15 -9.60 6.28
CA LYS A 192 4.65 -8.54 7.18
C LYS A 192 5.73 -7.51 7.49
N THR A 193 6.98 -7.93 7.65
CA THR A 193 8.12 -7.04 7.92
C THR A 193 8.42 -6.13 6.73
N HIS A 194 8.41 -6.66 5.50
CA HIS A 194 8.55 -5.85 4.29
C HIS A 194 7.41 -4.84 4.15
N ILE A 195 6.16 -5.28 4.32
CA ILE A 195 5.00 -4.39 4.29
C ILE A 195 5.19 -3.27 5.32
N LYS A 196 5.49 -3.62 6.58
CA LYS A 196 5.68 -2.63 7.65
C LYS A 196 6.79 -1.64 7.33
N THR A 197 7.93 -2.10 6.82
CA THR A 197 9.08 -1.25 6.46
C THR A 197 8.68 -0.21 5.41
N ILE A 198 7.97 -0.64 4.35
CA ILE A 198 7.47 0.27 3.31
C ILE A 198 6.44 1.25 3.89
N TYR A 199 5.55 0.78 4.78
CA TYR A 199 4.60 1.68 5.43
C TYR A 199 5.31 2.79 6.23
N ASP A 200 6.30 2.41 7.04
CA ASP A 200 7.07 3.30 7.89
C ASP A 200 7.89 4.30 7.06
N GLU A 201 8.49 3.85 5.95
CA GLU A 201 9.20 4.72 5.01
C GLU A 201 8.29 5.80 4.43
N PHE A 202 7.13 5.42 3.88
CA PHE A 202 6.15 6.35 3.33
C PHE A 202 5.46 7.21 4.38
N ASP A 203 5.49 6.83 5.66
CA ASP A 203 5.03 7.68 6.76
C ASP A 203 6.08 8.74 7.11
N ARG A 204 7.37 8.38 7.07
CA ARG A 204 8.51 9.26 7.34
C ARG A 204 8.73 10.31 6.25
N THR A 205 8.45 9.99 4.99
CA THR A 205 8.66 10.88 3.83
C THR A 205 7.45 11.75 3.48
N ARG A 206 6.40 11.78 4.32
CA ARG A 206 5.24 12.65 4.08
C ARG A 206 5.66 14.13 4.01
N PRO A 207 5.03 14.93 3.13
CA PRO A 207 5.29 16.35 3.06
C PRO A 207 5.12 17.04 4.41
N ALA A 208 6.12 17.82 4.79
CA ALA A 208 6.08 18.64 5.99
C ALA A 208 5.02 19.74 5.82
N ARG A 209 4.23 19.98 6.87
CA ARG A 209 3.08 20.87 6.82
C ARG A 209 3.06 21.76 8.05
N LEU A 210 2.42 22.90 7.94
CA LEU A 210 2.32 23.85 9.03
C LEU A 210 0.89 24.39 9.08
N ARG A 211 0.22 24.17 10.22
CA ARG A 211 -1.07 24.75 10.52
C ARG A 211 -0.92 25.89 11.51
N VAL A 212 -1.39 27.07 11.16
CA VAL A 212 -1.48 28.22 12.05
C VAL A 212 -2.92 28.71 12.11
N ARG A 213 -3.43 28.86 13.33
CA ARG A 213 -4.76 29.41 13.58
C ARG A 213 -4.68 30.47 14.66
N VAL A 214 -5.16 31.67 14.34
CA VAL A 214 -5.28 32.76 15.31
C VAL A 214 -6.73 33.18 15.38
N LYS A 215 -7.35 33.08 16.57
CA LYS A 215 -8.78 33.36 16.78
C LYS A 215 -9.09 33.73 18.21
N SER A 216 -10.06 34.62 18.42
CA SER A 216 -10.66 34.87 19.73
C SER A 216 -11.91 34.02 19.95
N TYR A 217 -12.01 33.35 21.10
CA TYR A 217 -13.17 32.55 21.51
C TYR A 217 -14.01 33.23 22.59
N HIS A 218 -13.41 34.14 23.35
CA HIS A 218 -14.04 34.87 24.45
C HIS A 218 -13.53 36.29 24.46
N ALA A 219 -14.29 37.21 25.07
CA ALA A 219 -13.86 38.58 25.26
C ALA A 219 -12.48 38.64 25.95
N ALA A 220 -11.61 39.55 25.47
CA ALA A 220 -10.28 39.82 26.00
C ALA A 220 -9.24 38.68 25.92
N ARG A 221 -9.44 37.66 25.06
CA ARG A 221 -8.44 36.61 24.82
C ARG A 221 -8.27 36.28 23.35
N LEU A 222 -7.02 36.28 22.89
CA LEU A 222 -6.63 35.80 21.56
C LEU A 222 -5.89 34.46 21.69
N SER A 223 -6.28 33.47 20.90
CA SER A 223 -5.65 32.15 20.90
C SER A 223 -4.79 31.98 19.65
N VAL A 224 -3.51 31.69 19.83
CA VAL A 224 -2.55 31.35 18.77
C VAL A 224 -2.28 29.85 18.83
N PHE A 225 -2.67 29.14 17.79
CA PHE A 225 -2.47 27.70 17.65
C PHE A 225 -1.53 27.40 16.49
N VAL A 226 -0.50 26.61 16.75
CA VAL A 226 0.45 26.15 15.73
C VAL A 226 0.58 24.63 15.82
N SER A 227 0.63 23.95 14.68
CA SER A 227 0.86 22.51 14.59
C SER A 227 1.64 22.14 13.33
N ASP A 228 2.51 21.13 13.44
CA ASP A 228 3.20 20.52 12.31
C ASP A 228 2.28 19.65 11.42
N ALA A 229 1.01 19.48 11.80
CA ALA A 229 0.04 18.60 11.15
C ALA A 229 0.58 17.17 10.88
N GLY A 230 1.55 16.72 11.66
CA GLY A 230 2.23 15.43 11.54
C GLY A 230 1.47 14.26 12.16
N LYS A 231 2.12 13.10 12.25
CA LYS A 231 1.62 11.91 12.96
C LYS A 231 2.77 11.23 13.72
N PRO A 232 2.86 11.37 15.05
CA PRO A 232 2.03 12.22 15.90
C PRO A 232 2.27 13.71 15.65
N ALA A 233 1.23 14.54 15.76
CA ALA A 233 1.37 15.97 15.52
C ALA A 233 1.93 16.71 16.75
N LYS A 234 3.02 17.47 16.57
CA LYS A 234 3.40 18.54 17.50
C LYS A 234 2.37 19.66 17.41
N ARG A 235 1.90 20.14 18.56
CA ARG A 235 0.88 21.18 18.64
C ARG A 235 1.10 22.08 19.85
N ARG A 236 0.86 23.37 19.68
CA ARG A 236 0.91 24.36 20.76
C ARG A 236 -0.25 25.32 20.64
N LEU A 237 -0.84 25.64 21.79
CA LEU A 237 -1.87 26.66 21.94
C LEU A 237 -1.39 27.69 22.97
N VAL A 238 -1.13 28.91 22.52
CA VAL A 238 -0.78 30.05 23.38
C VAL A 238 -1.99 30.97 23.47
N LYS A 239 -2.26 31.50 24.67
CA LYS A 239 -3.34 32.48 24.91
C LYS A 239 -2.73 33.82 25.26
N ILE A 240 -3.14 34.86 24.55
CA ILE A 240 -2.74 36.25 24.78
C ILE A 240 -3.90 36.95 25.48
N ASN A 241 -3.63 37.65 26.59
CA ASN A 241 -4.60 38.49 27.27
C ASN A 241 -4.66 39.85 26.56
N THR A 242 -5.84 40.22 26.06
CA THR A 242 -6.03 41.43 25.24
C THR A 242 -6.88 42.50 25.94
N ARG A 243 -7.10 42.40 27.26
CA ARG A 243 -8.01 43.28 28.00
C ARG A 243 -7.59 44.75 27.97
N SER A 244 -6.29 45.00 27.99
CA SER A 244 -5.68 46.34 28.03
C SER A 244 -4.82 46.63 26.80
N MET A 245 -4.89 45.78 25.76
CA MET A 245 -4.06 45.91 24.56
C MET A 245 -4.80 46.65 23.47
N HIS A 246 -4.10 47.57 22.81
CA HIS A 246 -4.56 48.10 21.53
C HIS A 246 -4.45 47.02 20.44
N LYS A 247 -5.22 47.18 19.35
CA LYS A 247 -5.25 46.20 18.26
C LYS A 247 -3.86 45.92 17.68
N THR A 248 -3.05 46.96 17.51
CA THR A 248 -1.68 46.89 16.98
C THR A 248 -0.74 46.09 17.89
N GLU A 249 -0.78 46.36 19.20
CA GLU A 249 0.02 45.63 20.22
C GLU A 249 -0.38 44.15 20.28
N MET A 250 -1.68 43.88 20.27
CA MET A 250 -2.21 42.51 20.25
C MET A 250 -1.72 41.75 19.01
N LEU A 251 -1.73 42.39 17.84
CA LEU A 251 -1.25 41.78 16.59
C LEU A 251 0.25 41.55 16.61
N ALA A 252 1.04 42.50 17.11
CA ALA A 252 2.48 42.34 17.27
C ALA A 252 2.82 41.16 18.20
N GLU A 253 2.13 41.05 19.34
CA GLU A 253 2.29 39.92 20.26
C GLU A 253 1.88 38.60 19.59
N ALA A 254 0.82 38.59 18.79
CA ALA A 254 0.41 37.41 18.03
C ALA A 254 1.49 36.97 17.02
N LYS A 255 2.08 37.91 16.26
CA LYS A 255 3.18 37.65 15.33
C LYS A 255 4.37 37.02 16.06
N LEU A 256 4.79 37.60 17.19
CA LEU A 256 5.88 37.07 18.01
C LEU A 256 5.59 35.64 18.51
N LYS A 257 4.37 35.35 18.98
CA LYS A 257 4.03 33.98 19.43
C LYS A 257 3.99 32.98 18.28
N VAL A 258 3.51 33.37 17.10
CA VAL A 258 3.51 32.53 15.91
C VAL A 258 4.95 32.21 15.52
N GLU A 259 5.80 33.22 15.35
CA GLU A 259 7.19 33.07 14.93
C GLU A 259 8.01 32.22 15.91
N ALA A 260 7.91 32.50 17.22
CA ALA A 260 8.61 31.73 18.25
C ALA A 260 8.17 30.26 18.29
N THR A 261 6.87 29.99 18.09
CA THR A 261 6.37 28.61 18.11
C THR A 261 6.79 27.84 16.86
N ILE A 262 6.78 28.47 15.68
CA ILE A 262 7.25 27.84 14.45
C ILE A 262 8.75 27.54 14.56
N THR A 263 9.53 28.49 15.08
CA THR A 263 10.98 28.32 15.29
C THR A 263 11.30 27.11 16.16
N GLU A 264 10.51 26.87 17.21
CA GLU A 264 10.71 25.69 18.05
C GLU A 264 10.30 24.38 17.37
N PHE A 265 9.24 24.39 16.55
CA PHE A 265 8.76 23.18 15.90
C PHE A 265 9.65 22.75 14.73
N TYR A 266 10.24 23.75 14.08
CA TYR A 266 11.08 23.63 12.90
C TYR A 266 12.39 24.38 13.14
N ASP A 267 12.51 25.61 12.62
CA ASP A 267 13.67 26.48 12.72
C ASP A 267 13.29 27.94 12.38
N ALA A 268 14.25 28.85 12.49
CA ALA A 268 14.06 30.27 12.21
C ALA A 268 13.79 30.57 10.73
N ASP A 269 14.22 29.71 9.80
CA ASP A 269 14.04 29.91 8.36
C ASP A 269 12.60 29.63 7.97
N VAL A 270 12.01 28.55 8.49
CA VAL A 270 10.58 28.24 8.32
C VAL A 270 9.71 29.32 8.95
N ALA A 271 10.09 29.84 10.12
CA ALA A 271 9.36 30.92 10.78
C ALA A 271 9.36 32.20 9.92
N ARG A 272 10.53 32.65 9.45
CA ARG A 272 10.66 33.82 8.56
C ARG A 272 9.92 33.64 7.23
N TRP A 273 10.03 32.46 6.62
CA TRP A 273 9.30 32.14 5.39
C TRP A 273 7.79 32.23 5.61
N PHE A 274 7.27 31.61 6.68
CA PHE A 274 5.84 31.64 6.95
C PHE A 274 5.35 33.06 7.22
N MET A 275 6.08 33.84 8.02
CA MET A 275 5.72 35.22 8.33
C MET A 275 5.70 36.08 7.06
N SER A 276 6.77 36.06 6.26
CA SER A 276 6.84 36.89 5.04
C SER A 276 5.82 36.49 3.97
N ARG A 277 5.53 35.19 3.81
CA ARG A 277 4.63 34.70 2.74
C ARG A 277 3.16 34.74 3.13
N HIS A 278 2.85 34.60 4.42
CA HIS A 278 1.49 34.42 4.92
C HIS A 278 1.20 35.25 6.17
N GLY A 279 2.02 35.10 7.21
CA GLY A 279 1.74 35.62 8.55
C GLY A 279 1.57 37.12 8.61
N ASP A 280 2.40 37.88 7.90
CA ASP A 280 2.40 39.35 7.95
C ASP A 280 1.12 39.95 7.37
N ALA A 281 0.67 39.44 6.23
CA ALA A 281 -0.59 39.85 5.61
C ALA A 281 -1.82 39.38 6.42
N LEU A 282 -1.76 38.15 6.97
CA LEU A 282 -2.88 37.59 7.77
C LEU A 282 -3.05 38.27 9.14
N LEU A 283 -1.98 38.87 9.68
CA LEU A 283 -1.97 39.58 10.96
C LEU A 283 -1.79 41.10 10.77
N GLU A 284 -2.20 41.63 9.62
CA GLU A 284 -2.20 43.05 9.34
C GLU A 284 -3.46 43.73 9.92
N GLY A 285 -3.30 44.96 10.41
CA GLY A 285 -4.32 45.69 11.17
C GLY A 285 -5.64 45.87 10.42
N GLU A 286 -5.58 46.15 9.12
CA GLU A 286 -6.76 46.38 8.26
C GLU A 286 -7.46 45.08 7.87
N CYS A 287 -6.71 43.97 7.72
CA CYS A 287 -7.24 42.71 7.19
C CYS A 287 -7.65 41.70 8.29
N PHE A 288 -7.20 41.89 9.54
CA PHE A 288 -7.49 40.94 10.62
C PHE A 288 -8.75 41.30 11.42
N ASP A 289 -9.76 40.43 11.31
CA ASP A 289 -10.91 40.38 12.22
C ASP A 289 -10.66 39.35 13.33
N VAL A 290 -10.69 39.81 14.58
CA VAL A 290 -10.36 39.03 15.77
C VAL A 290 -11.36 37.91 16.07
N ARG A 291 -12.64 38.11 15.71
CA ARG A 291 -13.73 37.14 15.96
C ARG A 291 -13.78 36.08 14.88
N GLN A 292 -13.57 36.46 13.63
CA GLN A 292 -13.46 35.50 12.53
C GLN A 292 -12.16 34.70 12.67
N GLY A 293 -11.05 35.42 12.87
CA GLY A 293 -9.70 34.87 12.89
C GLY A 293 -9.31 34.25 11.54
N PHE A 294 -8.24 33.45 11.54
CA PHE A 294 -7.88 32.61 10.40
C PHE A 294 -7.43 31.23 10.84
N ASN A 295 -7.47 30.27 9.93
CA ASN A 295 -6.94 28.92 10.11
C ASN A 295 -6.35 28.45 8.78
N VAL A 296 -5.02 28.53 8.65
CA VAL A 296 -4.32 28.18 7.42
C VAL A 296 -3.51 26.90 7.63
N LEU A 297 -3.48 26.05 6.61
CA LEU A 297 -2.59 24.91 6.50
C LEU A 297 -1.75 25.12 5.25
N VAL A 298 -0.44 25.14 5.40
CA VAL A 298 0.51 25.28 4.29
C VAL A 298 1.43 24.06 4.23
N PHE A 299 1.91 23.77 3.02
CA PHE A 299 2.97 22.79 2.80
C PHE A 299 4.30 23.51 2.84
N LEU A 300 5.27 22.96 3.57
CA LEU A 300 6.62 23.53 3.59
C LEU A 300 7.32 23.21 2.26
N PRO A 301 7.99 24.20 1.64
CA PRO A 301 8.72 23.94 0.41
C PRO A 301 9.92 23.02 0.70
N ASN A 302 10.26 22.16 -0.27
CA ASN A 302 11.42 21.27 -0.17
C ASN A 302 12.75 22.04 -0.03
N GLN A 303 12.78 23.29 -0.51
CA GLN A 303 13.88 24.23 -0.34
C GLN A 303 13.31 25.58 0.10
N LEU A 304 13.71 26.04 1.28
CA LEU A 304 13.39 27.38 1.73
C LEU A 304 14.26 28.39 0.95
N PRO A 305 13.70 29.54 0.56
CA PRO A 305 14.50 30.60 -0.06
C PRO A 305 15.65 30.99 0.90
N ARG A 306 16.89 30.89 0.41
CA ARG A 306 18.05 31.40 1.13
C ARG A 306 17.96 32.93 1.08
N HIS A 307 17.85 33.54 2.26
CA HIS A 307 17.93 34.97 2.45
C HIS A 307 19.31 35.32 3.01
#